data_AF-A0A2H9MUK8-F1
#
_entry.id   AF-A0A2H9MUK8-F1
#
_cell.length_a   1.000
_cell.length_b   1.000
_cell.length_c   1.000
_cell.angle_alpha   90.00
_cell.angle_beta   90.00
_cell.angle_gamma   90.00
#
_symmetry.space_group_name_H-M   'P 1'
#
loop_
_entity.id
_entity.type
_entity.pdbx_description
1 polymer ?
#
loop_
_entity_poly.entity_id
_entity_poly.type
_entity_poly.pdbx_seq_one_letter_code
_entity_poly.pdbx_strand_id
1 'polypeptide(L)' 'MTQTARVKLTSISLPKLDGVCNEIMGIGKKTGVKVKGPTPLPVKKLHVATRKSPCGSGTETYEK' A
#
# COMPACT_ATOMS: atom_id res chain seq x y z
N MET A 1 -12.16 3.14 30.23
CA MET A 1 -12.09 2.30 29.01
C MET A 1 -11.00 2.86 28.11
N THR A 2 -10.02 2.06 27.72
CA THR A 2 -8.98 2.49 26.78
C THR A 2 -9.47 2.28 25.36
N GLN A 3 -9.69 3.36 24.62
CA GLN A 3 -10.15 3.28 23.23
C GLN A 3 -8.97 2.89 22.33
N THR A 4 -9.08 1.76 21.65
CA THR A 4 -8.04 1.27 20.73
C THR A 4 -8.28 1.81 19.33
N ALA A 5 -7.34 2.59 18.80
CA ALA A 5 -7.34 3.02 17.40
C ALA A 5 -6.54 2.04 16.53
N ARG A 6 -7.01 1.79 15.30
CA ARG A 6 -6.27 1.03 14.29
C ARG A 6 -6.08 1.89 13.05
N VAL A 7 -4.82 2.14 12.69
CA VAL A 7 -4.45 2.89 11.49
C VAL A 7 -4.03 1.90 10.42
N LYS A 8 -4.70 1.91 9.27
CA LYS A 8 -4.30 1.16 8.08
C LYS A 8 -3.75 2.13 7.05
N LEU A 9 -2.51 1.93 6.64
CA LEU A 9 -1.86 2.75 5.63
C LEU A 9 -1.85 1.98 4.30
N THR A 10 -2.27 2.62 3.22
CA THR A 10 -2.25 2.08 1.87
C THR A 10 -1.65 3.11 0.93
N SER A 11 -0.65 2.71 0.14
CA SER A 11 0.01 3.57 -0.83
C SER A 11 0.46 2.74 -2.02
N ILE A 12 0.66 3.42 -3.15
CA ILE A 12 1.23 2.84 -4.38
C ILE A 12 2.75 2.72 -4.25
N SER A 13 3.39 3.65 -3.53
CA SER A 13 4.84 3.70 -3.34
C SER A 13 5.25 3.23 -1.95
N LEU A 14 6.00 2.12 -1.88
CA LEU A 14 6.58 1.58 -0.65
C LEU A 14 7.50 2.56 0.11
N PRO A 15 8.46 3.28 -0.52
CA PRO A 15 9.40 4.10 0.25
C PRO A 15 8.72 5.27 0.98
N LYS A 16 7.68 5.86 0.38
CA LYS A 16 6.90 6.92 1.05
C LYS A 16 6.08 6.35 2.20
N LEU A 17 5.55 5.14 2.04
CA LEU A 17 4.78 4.46 3.08
C LEU A 17 5.63 4.17 4.32
N ASP A 18 6.87 3.71 4.11
CA ASP A 18 7.81 3.44 5.19
C ASP A 18 8.21 4.71 5.94
N GLY A 19 8.45 5.81 5.21
CA GLY A 19 8.70 7.12 5.81
C GLY A 19 7.59 7.56 6.76
N VAL A 20 6.35 7.53 6.30
CA VAL A 20 5.17 7.89 7.10
C VAL A 20 4.97 6.93 8.28
N CYS A 21 5.19 5.63 8.06
CA CYS A 21 5.07 4.62 9.13
C CYS A 21 6.06 4.89 10.27
N ASN A 22 7.30 5.24 9.93
CA ASN A 22 8.35 5.58 10.89
C ASN A 22 8.02 6.86 11.67
N GLU A 23 7.47 7.87 11.01
CA GLU A 23 7.05 9.12 11.67
C GLU A 23 5.95 8.87 12.70
N ILE A 24 4.90 8.12 12.33
CA ILE A 24 3.79 7.76 13.23
C ILE A 24 4.30 6.96 14.42
N MET A 25 5.21 6.00 14.20
CA MET A 25 5.84 5.25 15.29
C MET A 25 6.68 6.15 16.20
N GLY A 26 7.41 7.11 15.62
CA GLY A 26 8.18 8.10 16.38
C GLY A 26 7.30 8.95 17.29
N ILE A 27 6.16 9.42 16.79
CA ILE A 27 5.18 10.17 17.57
C ILE A 27 4.60 9.30 18.70
N GLY A 28 4.19 8.06 18.39
CA GLY A 28 3.64 7.14 19.38
C GLY A 28 4.62 6.83 20.53
N LYS A 29 5.91 6.68 20.22
CA LYS A 29 6.97 6.51 21.23
C LYS A 29 7.17 7.77 22.09
N LYS A 30 7.20 8.96 21.47
CA LYS A 30 7.33 10.24 22.19
C LYS A 30 6.17 10.50 23.15
N THR A 31 4.95 10.16 22.74
CA THR A 31 3.74 10.34 23.56
C THR A 31 3.55 9.22 24.60
N GLY A 32 4.35 8.15 24.58
CA GLY A 32 4.26 7.04 25.54
C GLY A 32 3.05 6.13 25.34
N VAL A 33 2.47 6.10 24.13
CA VAL A 33 1.31 5.28 23.81
C VAL A 33 1.73 3.82 23.56
N LYS A 34 0.92 2.85 23.99
CA LYS A 34 1.15 1.43 23.68
C LYS A 34 0.90 1.17 22.19
N VAL A 35 1.97 1.10 21.40
CA VAL A 35 1.90 0.83 19.96
C VAL A 35 2.09 -0.66 19.69
N LYS A 36 1.19 -1.26 18.89
CA LYS A 36 1.45 -2.55 18.23
C LYS A 36 2.11 -2.24 16.88
N GLY A 37 3.28 -2.83 16.66
CA GLY A 37 4.19 -2.47 15.57
C GLY A 37 3.60 -2.56 14.16
N PRO A 38 4.35 -2.12 13.15
CA PRO A 38 3.89 -2.12 11.77
C PRO A 38 3.70 -3.57 11.33
N THR A 39 2.47 -3.94 11.03
CA THR A 39 2.14 -5.27 10.54
C THR A 39 2.04 -5.18 9.02
N PRO A 40 3.07 -5.63 8.26
CA PRO A 40 3.03 -5.55 6.81
C PRO A 40 1.95 -6.50 6.28
N LEU A 41 1.14 -5.98 5.37
CA LEU A 41 0.17 -6.77 4.62
C LEU A 41 0.74 -7.10 3.24
N PRO A 42 0.32 -8.22 2.61
CA PRO A 42 0.74 -8.54 1.25
C PRO A 42 0.38 -7.41 0.27
N VAL A 43 1.31 -7.07 -0.62
CA VAL A 43 1.10 -6.06 -1.66
C VAL A 43 0.15 -6.64 -2.71
N LYS A 44 -0.96 -5.94 -2.96
CA LYS A 44 -1.88 -6.29 -4.03
C LYS A 44 -1.30 -5.82 -5.37
N LYS A 45 -1.03 -6.75 -6.28
CA LYS A 45 -0.68 -6.44 -7.67
C LYS A 45 -1.96 -6.48 -8.51
N LEU A 46 -2.38 -5.31 -9.00
CA LEU A 46 -3.49 -5.20 -9.95
C LEU A 46 -2.94 -5.49 -11.34
N HIS A 47 -3.42 -6.55 -11.98
CA HIS A 47 -3.08 -6.91 -13.35
C HIS A 47 -4.25 -6.50 -14.25
N VAL A 48 -4.00 -5.66 -15.25
CA VAL A 48 -5.00 -5.22 -16.23
C VAL A 48 -4.48 -5.61 -17.60
N ALA A 49 -5.00 -6.71 -18.16
CA ALA A 49 -4.62 -7.17 -19.48
C ALA A 49 -5.51 -6.51 -20.54
N THR A 50 -4.91 -5.70 -21.41
CA THR A 50 -5.58 -5.06 -22.55
C THR A 50 -4.95 -5.53 -23.84
N ARG A 51 -5.72 -5.51 -24.93
CA ARG A 51 -5.13 -5.69 -26.26
C ARG A 51 -4.26 -4.46 -26.57
N LYS A 52 -3.05 -4.68 -27.10
CA LYS A 52 -2.17 -3.57 -27.52
C LYS A 52 -2.76 -2.77 -28.67
N SER A 53 -3.42 -3.47 -29.60
CA SER A 53 -4.08 -2.86 -30.73
C SER A 53 -5.42 -2.25 -30.30
N PRO A 54 -5.73 -1.01 -30.74
CA PRO A 54 -7.06 -0.43 -30.58
C PRO A 54 -8.09 -1.04 -31.56
N CYS A 55 -7.64 -1.58 -32.70
CA CYS A 55 -8.52 -2.13 -33.74
C CYS A 55 -8.61 -3.67 -33.67
N GLY A 56 -9.70 -4.20 -34.24
CA GLY A 56 -10.00 -5.63 -34.31
C GLY A 56 -8.99 -6.48 -35.10
N SER A 57 -8.27 -5.87 -36.04
CA SER A 57 -7.44 -6.56 -37.04
C SER A 57 -5.99 -6.75 -36.60
N GLY A 58 -5.25 -7.63 -37.29
CA GLY A 58 -3.84 -7.92 -37.01
C GLY A 58 -3.62 -8.98 -35.94
N THR A 59 -2.35 -9.22 -35.57
CA THR A 59 -1.97 -10.26 -34.60
C THR A 59 -2.47 -9.93 -33.19
N GLU A 60 -2.96 -10.95 -32.48
CA GLU A 60 -3.46 -10.83 -31.11
C GLU A 60 -2.30 -10.67 -30.14
N THR A 61 -1.94 -9.41 -29.85
CA THR A 61 -0.93 -9.05 -28.85
C THR A 61 -1.56 -8.32 -27.68
N TYR A 62 -1.17 -8.70 -26.46
CA TYR A 62 -1.70 -8.14 -25.21
C TYR A 62 -0.60 -7.42 -24.42
N GLU A 63 -0.97 -6.30 -23.82
CA GLU A 63 -0.17 -5.59 -22.83
C GLU A 63 -0.39 -6.25 -21.46
N LYS A 64 0.68 -6.32 -20.67
CA LYS A 64 0.68 -7.00 -19.37
C LYS A 64 0.81 -5.99 -18.25
#